data_AF-A0A9E7R383-F1
#
_entry.id   AF-A0A9E7R383-F1
#
_cell.length_a   1.000
_cell.length_b   1.000
_cell.length_c   1.000
_cell.angle_alpha   90.00
_cell.angle_beta   90.00
_cell.angle_gamma   90.00
#
_symmetry.space_group_name_H-M   'P 1'
#
loop_
_entity.id
_entity.type
_entity.pdbx_description
1 polymer ?
#
loop_
_entity_poly.entity_id
_entity_poly.type
_entity_poly.pdbx_seq_one_letter_code
_entity_poly.pdbx_strand_id
1 'polypeptide(L)'
;MPPASDESTETPAYESPLLRARDRVAALVADEGPFTVACAETGVSPPPVSDARFASFADAERARDAAVDYRTALRNLDPGLPSYDLAVCEARDTSLGFASVRETTADRRANGLPRTRRTVTLAGAGSDEWLRVENAPVVDLVGPETLLDDEVVERQLEAMGRER
;
A
#
# COMPACT_ATOMS: atom_id res chain seq x y z
N MET A 1 32.52 30.33 -45.76
CA MET A 1 31.07 30.56 -45.60
C MET A 1 30.38 29.23 -45.89
N PRO A 2 29.88 28.52 -44.87
CA PRO A 2 29.02 27.35 -45.02
C PRO A 2 27.60 27.80 -45.42
N PRO A 3 26.78 26.88 -45.94
CA PRO A 3 25.61 26.43 -45.17
C PRO A 3 25.74 24.92 -44.91
N ALA A 4 25.69 24.46 -43.65
CA ALA A 4 24.48 24.23 -42.86
C ALA A 4 23.46 23.35 -43.60
N SER A 5 23.75 22.05 -43.67
CA SER A 5 22.70 21.04 -43.75
C SER A 5 22.53 20.48 -42.34
N ASP A 6 21.70 21.19 -41.59
CA ASP A 6 20.97 20.66 -40.45
C ASP A 6 19.93 19.70 -41.03
N GLU A 7 20.31 18.43 -41.15
CA GLU A 7 19.33 17.36 -41.24
C GLU A 7 19.25 16.75 -39.85
N SER A 8 18.69 17.53 -38.92
CA SER A 8 18.05 16.99 -37.74
C SER A 8 16.98 16.02 -38.24
N THR A 9 17.35 14.74 -38.32
CA THR A 9 16.40 13.65 -38.50
C THR A 9 15.47 13.66 -37.29
N GLU A 10 14.38 14.42 -37.42
CA GLU A 10 13.21 14.32 -36.57
C GLU A 10 12.73 12.87 -36.64
N THR A 11 13.20 12.09 -35.67
CA THR A 11 12.81 10.69 -35.53
C THR A 11 11.38 10.75 -35.02
N PRO A 12 10.37 10.26 -35.75
CA PRO A 12 8.99 10.30 -35.28
C PRO A 12 8.94 9.61 -33.92
N ALA A 13 8.33 10.29 -32.94
CA ALA A 13 8.25 9.91 -31.54
C ALA A 13 8.04 8.40 -31.39
N TYR A 14 9.11 7.67 -31.13
CA TYR A 14 9.05 6.25 -30.80
C TYR A 14 8.52 6.20 -29.37
N GLU A 15 7.20 6.25 -29.24
CA GLU A 15 6.54 6.15 -27.95
C GLU A 15 6.98 4.81 -27.34
N SER A 16 7.83 4.90 -26.31
CA SER A 16 8.47 3.71 -25.78
C SER A 16 7.42 2.69 -25.34
N PRO A 17 7.67 1.37 -25.46
CA PRO A 17 6.72 0.35 -25.02
C PRO A 17 6.23 0.56 -23.58
N LEU A 18 7.07 1.16 -22.73
CA LEU A 18 6.73 1.58 -21.37
C LEU A 18 5.65 2.67 -21.33
N LEU A 19 5.79 3.73 -22.12
CA LEU A 19 4.79 4.81 -22.18
C LEU A 19 3.45 4.26 -22.68
N ARG A 20 3.47 3.50 -23.77
CA ARG A 20 2.25 2.89 -24.33
C ARG A 20 1.54 1.98 -23.32
N ALA A 21 2.28 1.17 -22.57
CA ALA A 21 1.71 0.29 -21.56
C ALA A 21 1.14 1.10 -20.38
N ARG A 22 1.84 2.15 -19.94
CA ARG A 22 1.37 3.07 -18.91
C ARG A 22 0.09 3.80 -19.32
N ASP A 23 0.02 4.28 -20.56
CA ASP A 23 -1.15 5.01 -21.07
C ASP A 23 -2.38 4.11 -21.19
N ARG A 24 -2.17 2.83 -21.58
CA ARG A 24 -3.25 1.83 -21.56
C ARG A 24 -3.80 1.61 -20.16
N VAL A 25 -2.94 1.52 -19.14
CA VAL A 25 -3.39 1.39 -17.76
C VAL A 25 -4.14 2.65 -17.35
N ALA A 26 -3.58 3.83 -17.58
CA ALA A 26 -4.19 5.12 -17.22
C ALA A 26 -5.58 5.30 -17.85
N ALA A 27 -5.78 4.85 -19.10
CA ALA A 27 -7.06 4.93 -19.79
C ALA A 27 -8.15 3.99 -19.22
N LEU A 28 -7.76 3.01 -18.39
CA LEU A 28 -8.66 2.05 -17.74
C LEU A 28 -8.94 2.40 -16.28
N VAL A 29 -8.14 3.28 -15.68
CA VAL A 29 -8.33 3.70 -14.29
C VAL A 29 -9.66 4.43 -14.15
N ALA A 30 -10.40 4.06 -13.11
CA ALA A 30 -11.59 4.76 -12.64
C ALA A 30 -11.29 5.47 -11.31
N ASP A 31 -12.02 6.53 -11.01
CA ASP A 31 -11.93 7.22 -9.70
C ASP A 31 -12.27 6.26 -8.55
N GLU A 32 -13.29 5.42 -8.76
CA GLU A 32 -13.72 4.39 -7.83
C GLU A 32 -14.07 3.11 -8.62
N GLY A 33 -13.81 1.97 -8.00
CA GLY A 33 -14.09 0.67 -8.61
C GLY A 33 -13.82 -0.48 -7.65
N PRO A 34 -14.59 -1.58 -7.75
CA PRO A 34 -14.45 -2.71 -6.85
C PRO A 34 -13.27 -3.61 -7.22
N PHE A 35 -12.45 -3.26 -8.22
CA PHE A 35 -11.33 -4.08 -8.67
C PHE A 35 -10.02 -3.30 -8.62
N THR A 36 -8.94 -4.00 -8.28
CA THR A 36 -7.55 -3.51 -8.34
C THR A 36 -6.65 -4.60 -8.91
N VAL A 37 -5.40 -4.26 -9.21
CA VAL A 37 -4.38 -5.20 -9.66
C VAL A 37 -3.23 -5.19 -8.66
N ALA A 38 -2.95 -6.34 -8.08
CA ALA A 38 -1.93 -6.50 -7.05
C ALA A 38 -1.14 -7.80 -7.24
N CYS A 39 0.01 -7.91 -6.60
CA CYS A 39 0.75 -9.15 -6.49
C CYS A 39 -0.08 -10.17 -5.69
N ALA A 40 -0.27 -11.37 -6.23
CA ALA A 40 -1.06 -12.43 -5.59
C ALA A 40 -0.48 -12.87 -4.23
N GLU A 41 0.86 -12.80 -4.07
CA GLU A 41 1.54 -13.22 -2.85
C GLU A 41 1.61 -12.10 -1.80
N THR A 42 1.95 -10.88 -2.20
CA THR A 42 2.24 -9.79 -1.27
C THR A 42 1.13 -8.77 -1.14
N GLY A 43 0.13 -8.77 -2.03
CA GLY A 43 -0.92 -7.76 -2.09
C GLY A 43 -0.47 -6.37 -2.54
N VAL A 44 0.81 -6.19 -2.88
CA VAL A 44 1.37 -4.90 -3.33
C VAL A 44 0.96 -4.61 -4.77
N SER A 45 0.54 -3.38 -5.05
CA SER A 45 0.26 -2.86 -6.40
C SER A 45 1.43 -2.04 -6.95
N PRO A 46 2.34 -2.64 -7.73
CA PRO A 46 3.51 -1.94 -8.25
C PRO A 46 3.15 -1.01 -9.42
N PRO A 47 4.02 -0.06 -9.79
CA PRO A 47 3.82 0.73 -11.01
C PRO A 47 3.71 -0.19 -12.24
N PRO A 48 2.79 0.12 -13.17
CA PRO A 48 1.99 1.35 -13.28
C PRO A 48 0.60 1.29 -12.63
N VAL A 49 0.28 0.24 -11.87
CA VAL A 49 -1.06 0.03 -11.26
C VAL A 49 -1.14 0.44 -9.79
N SER A 50 -0.15 1.21 -9.31
CA SER A 50 -0.15 1.75 -7.95
C SER A 50 -1.40 2.57 -7.69
N ASP A 51 -2.14 2.20 -6.64
CA ASP A 51 -3.40 2.82 -6.21
C ASP A 51 -4.52 2.87 -7.27
N ALA A 52 -4.35 2.14 -8.38
CA ALA A 52 -5.32 2.14 -9.46
C ALA A 52 -6.56 1.31 -9.08
N ARG A 53 -7.74 1.89 -9.37
CA ARG A 53 -9.03 1.20 -9.27
C ARG A 53 -9.66 1.06 -10.64
N PHE A 54 -10.45 0.00 -10.80
CA PHE A 54 -11.08 -0.36 -12.06
C PHE A 54 -12.57 -0.64 -11.85
N ALA A 55 -13.40 -0.10 -12.73
CA ALA A 55 -14.86 -0.22 -12.64
C ALA A 55 -15.35 -1.65 -12.90
N SER A 56 -14.62 -2.42 -13.72
CA SER A 56 -14.98 -3.78 -14.08
C SER A 56 -13.78 -4.74 -14.01
N PHE A 57 -14.08 -6.03 -13.82
CA PHE A 57 -13.07 -7.09 -13.87
C PHE A 57 -12.33 -7.12 -15.21
N ALA A 58 -13.05 -6.90 -16.31
CA ALA A 58 -12.46 -6.87 -17.65
C ALA A 58 -11.50 -5.67 -17.86
N ASP A 59 -11.79 -4.51 -17.24
CA ASP A 59 -10.86 -3.38 -17.26
C ASP A 59 -9.61 -3.69 -16.42
N ALA A 60 -9.80 -4.32 -15.26
CA ALA A 60 -8.70 -4.74 -14.40
C ALA A 60 -7.81 -5.80 -15.06
N GLU A 61 -8.37 -6.78 -15.78
CA GLU A 61 -7.59 -7.77 -16.54
C GLU A 61 -6.76 -7.10 -17.63
N ARG A 62 -7.37 -6.20 -18.41
CA ARG A 62 -6.65 -5.44 -19.44
C ARG A 62 -5.54 -4.57 -18.85
N ALA A 63 -5.78 -3.97 -17.70
CA ALA A 63 -4.77 -3.19 -16.99
C ALA A 63 -3.65 -4.07 -16.44
N ARG A 64 -3.98 -5.26 -15.94
CA ARG A 64 -3.01 -6.26 -15.47
C ARG A 64 -2.10 -6.72 -16.59
N ASP A 65 -2.65 -7.04 -17.76
CA ASP A 65 -1.84 -7.43 -18.91
C ASP A 65 -0.93 -6.28 -19.38
N ALA A 66 -1.45 -5.05 -19.43
CA ALA A 66 -0.64 -3.87 -19.74
C ALA A 66 0.46 -3.60 -18.68
N ALA A 67 0.19 -3.87 -17.40
CA ALA A 67 1.19 -3.78 -16.33
C ALA A 67 2.27 -4.86 -16.48
N VAL A 68 1.92 -6.08 -16.88
CA VAL A 68 2.89 -7.14 -17.19
C VAL A 68 3.78 -6.74 -18.36
N ASP A 69 3.20 -6.18 -19.43
CA ASP A 69 3.96 -5.65 -20.58
C ASP A 69 4.94 -4.56 -20.14
N TYR A 70 4.47 -3.59 -19.34
CA TYR A 70 5.29 -2.51 -18.78
C TYR A 70 6.48 -3.07 -18.01
N ARG A 71 6.23 -3.99 -17.06
CA ARG A 71 7.28 -4.54 -16.19
C ARG A 71 8.26 -5.42 -16.94
N THR A 72 7.79 -6.14 -17.96
CA THR A 72 8.65 -6.94 -18.84
C THR A 72 9.59 -6.04 -19.64
N ALA A 73 9.06 -4.97 -20.23
CA ALA A 73 9.86 -3.97 -20.91
C ALA A 73 10.85 -3.27 -19.95
N LEU A 74 10.45 -3.01 -18.71
CA LEU A 74 11.31 -2.38 -17.71
C LEU A 74 12.45 -3.32 -17.29
N ARG A 75 12.18 -4.62 -17.17
CA ARG A 75 13.21 -5.63 -16.86
C ARG A 75 14.27 -5.80 -17.95
N ASN A 76 13.91 -5.53 -19.21
CA ASN A 76 14.90 -5.49 -20.28
C ASN A 76 15.91 -4.33 -20.10
N LEU A 77 15.51 -3.26 -19.41
CA LEU A 77 16.38 -2.13 -19.07
C LEU A 77 17.11 -2.35 -17.74
N ASP A 78 16.42 -2.92 -16.74
CA ASP A 78 16.96 -3.25 -15.43
C ASP A 78 16.65 -4.72 -15.06
N PRO A 79 17.58 -5.65 -15.30
CA PRO A 79 17.40 -7.06 -14.96
C PRO A 79 17.25 -7.32 -13.45
N GLY A 80 17.64 -6.39 -12.58
CA GLY A 80 17.54 -6.52 -11.11
C GLY A 80 16.13 -6.26 -10.57
N LEU A 81 15.20 -5.84 -11.41
CA LEU A 81 13.87 -5.42 -11.01
C LEU A 81 13.02 -6.62 -10.51
N PRO A 82 12.38 -6.53 -9.32
CA PRO A 82 11.59 -7.62 -8.76
C PRO A 82 10.53 -8.17 -9.72
N SER A 83 10.26 -9.47 -9.67
CA SER A 83 9.11 -10.07 -10.36
C SER A 83 7.91 -10.10 -9.44
N TYR A 84 6.75 -9.68 -9.94
CA TYR A 84 5.48 -9.78 -9.25
C TYR A 84 4.53 -10.61 -10.09
N ASP A 85 3.85 -11.57 -9.47
CA ASP A 85 2.76 -12.31 -10.10
C ASP A 85 1.47 -11.50 -9.93
N LEU A 86 1.12 -10.73 -10.96
CA LEU A 86 0.00 -9.79 -10.90
C LEU A 86 -1.33 -10.51 -11.12
N ALA A 87 -2.29 -10.27 -10.23
CA ALA A 87 -3.65 -10.77 -10.30
C ALA A 87 -4.66 -9.64 -10.15
N VAL A 88 -5.86 -9.84 -10.69
CA VAL A 88 -7.01 -8.98 -10.40
C VAL A 88 -7.56 -9.37 -9.04
N CYS A 89 -7.74 -8.39 -8.18
CA CYS A 89 -8.29 -8.55 -6.84
C CYS A 89 -9.53 -7.67 -6.69
N GLU A 90 -10.45 -8.06 -5.82
CA GLU A 90 -11.46 -7.13 -5.33
C GLU A 90 -10.76 -6.06 -4.49
N ALA A 91 -11.07 -4.79 -4.77
CA ALA A 91 -10.63 -3.65 -3.99
C ALA A 91 -11.27 -3.75 -2.61
N ARG A 92 -10.57 -4.40 -1.68
CA ARG A 92 -10.95 -4.40 -0.27
C ARG A 92 -10.78 -2.98 0.25
N ASP A 93 -11.77 -2.51 0.98
CA ASP A 93 -11.60 -1.28 1.72
C ASP A 93 -10.53 -1.53 2.79
N THR A 94 -9.33 -0.99 2.57
CA THR A 94 -8.21 -1.08 3.50
C THR A 94 -8.38 -0.10 4.66
N SER A 95 -9.52 0.63 4.74
CA SER A 95 -9.84 1.47 5.87
C SER A 95 -9.88 0.62 7.14
N LEU A 96 -8.89 0.86 7.99
CA LEU A 96 -8.85 0.37 9.35
C LEU A 96 -9.76 1.25 10.20
N GLY A 97 -10.88 0.70 10.66
CA GLY A 97 -11.69 1.28 11.71
C GLY A 97 -10.97 1.18 13.05
N PHE A 98 -10.86 2.31 13.76
CA PHE A 98 -10.30 2.38 15.10
C PHE A 98 -11.34 2.85 16.10
N ALA A 99 -11.59 2.05 17.14
CA ALA A 99 -12.46 2.42 18.25
C ALA A 99 -11.67 2.36 19.56
N SER A 100 -11.73 3.43 20.36
CA SER A 100 -11.10 3.49 21.68
C SER A 100 -12.18 3.75 22.72
N VAL A 101 -12.43 2.77 23.59
CA VAL A 101 -13.35 2.89 24.73
C VAL A 101 -12.55 3.09 26.00
N ARG A 102 -12.92 4.11 26.78
CA ARG A 102 -12.34 4.37 28.10
C ARG A 102 -13.43 4.22 29.16
N GLU A 103 -13.23 3.31 30.09
CA GLU A 103 -14.13 3.05 31.21
C GLU A 103 -13.48 3.48 32.50
N THR A 104 -14.27 4.07 33.39
CA THR A 104 -13.86 4.30 34.78
C THR A 104 -14.24 3.09 35.59
N THR A 105 -13.28 2.45 36.25
CA THR A 105 -13.58 1.33 37.14
C THR A 105 -14.01 1.84 38.51
N ALA A 106 -14.74 1.03 39.26
CA ALA A 106 -15.18 1.38 40.62
C ALA A 106 -14.01 1.52 41.61
N ASP A 107 -12.83 1.02 41.24
CA ASP A 107 -11.62 1.08 42.06
C ASP A 107 -10.92 2.43 41.98
N ARG A 108 -10.33 2.85 43.11
CA ARG A 108 -9.44 4.01 43.18
C ARG A 108 -8.00 3.60 43.42
N ARG A 109 -7.09 4.40 42.89
CA ARG A 109 -5.65 4.33 43.16
C ARG A 109 -5.36 4.89 44.55
N ALA A 110 -4.19 4.59 45.11
CA ALA A 110 -3.76 5.10 46.42
C ALA A 110 -3.73 6.63 46.52
N ASN A 111 -3.62 7.33 45.37
CA ASN A 111 -3.68 8.79 45.27
C ASN A 111 -5.11 9.35 45.06
N GLY A 112 -6.15 8.52 45.18
CA GLY A 112 -7.56 8.94 45.08
C GLY A 112 -8.14 9.02 43.67
N LEU A 113 -7.32 8.88 42.62
CA LEU A 113 -7.81 8.89 41.24
C LEU A 113 -8.53 7.58 40.88
N PRO A 114 -9.60 7.62 40.07
CA PRO A 114 -10.22 6.40 39.57
C PRO A 114 -9.22 5.58 38.75
N ARG A 115 -9.27 4.26 38.90
CA ARG A 115 -8.66 3.38 37.91
C ARG A 115 -9.49 3.50 36.63
N THR A 116 -8.82 3.54 35.49
CA THR A 116 -9.47 3.61 34.18
C THR A 116 -8.99 2.46 33.35
N ARG A 117 -9.91 1.74 32.71
CA ARG A 117 -9.62 0.75 31.70
C ARG A 117 -9.71 1.43 30.33
N ARG A 118 -8.74 1.16 29.47
CA ARG A 118 -8.82 1.58 28.06
C ARG A 118 -8.74 0.34 27.19
N THR A 119 -9.72 0.21 26.31
CA THR A 119 -9.78 -0.82 25.28
C THR A 119 -9.67 -0.14 23.93
N VAL A 120 -8.78 -0.64 23.10
CA VAL A 120 -8.60 -0.19 21.73
C VAL A 120 -8.91 -1.37 20.81
N THR A 121 -9.79 -1.14 19.84
CA THR A 121 -10.17 -2.12 18.82
C THR A 121 -9.79 -1.57 17.45
N LEU A 122 -9.03 -2.38 16.71
CA LEU A 122 -8.72 -2.19 15.30
C LEU A 122 -9.51 -3.23 14.50
N ALA A 123 -10.25 -2.79 13.49
CA ALA A 123 -10.97 -3.65 12.57
C ALA A 123 -10.73 -3.18 11.13
N GLY A 124 -10.30 -4.06 10.24
CA GLY A 124 -10.30 -3.80 8.80
C GLY A 124 -11.67 -4.15 8.21
N ALA A 125 -12.07 -3.48 7.13
CA ALA A 125 -13.41 -3.63 6.54
C ALA A 125 -13.79 -5.07 6.09
N GLY A 126 -12.82 -5.99 6.02
CA GLY A 126 -13.02 -7.40 5.66
C GLY A 126 -12.99 -8.40 6.82
N SER A 127 -12.78 -7.99 8.07
CA SER A 127 -12.94 -8.89 9.22
C SER A 127 -13.39 -8.13 10.48
N ASP A 128 -14.32 -8.73 11.22
CA ASP A 128 -15.10 -8.04 12.27
C ASP A 128 -14.25 -7.60 13.49
N GLU A 129 -13.03 -8.10 13.66
CA GLU A 129 -12.09 -7.68 14.70
C GLU A 129 -10.67 -8.16 14.36
N TRP A 130 -9.72 -7.24 14.10
CA TRP A 130 -8.33 -7.62 13.76
C TRP A 130 -7.42 -7.63 14.99
N LEU A 131 -7.60 -6.68 15.91
CA LEU A 131 -6.81 -6.59 17.13
C LEU A 131 -7.58 -5.88 18.24
N ARG A 132 -7.65 -6.51 19.41
CA ARG A 132 -8.15 -5.91 20.65
C ARG A 132 -7.07 -5.82 21.69
N VAL A 133 -6.81 -4.60 22.15
CA VAL A 133 -5.80 -4.30 23.15
C VAL A 133 -6.48 -3.79 24.41
N GLU A 134 -6.21 -4.42 25.54
CA GLU A 134 -6.74 -4.01 26.84
C GLU A 134 -5.61 -3.67 27.79
N ASN A 135 -5.59 -2.41 28.24
CA ASN A 135 -4.60 -1.92 29.21
C ASN A 135 -3.13 -2.21 28.84
N ALA A 136 -2.83 -2.45 27.57
CA ALA A 136 -1.45 -2.59 27.10
C ALA A 136 -0.86 -1.22 26.73
N PRO A 137 0.47 -1.04 26.82
CA PRO A 137 1.12 0.15 26.30
C PRO A 137 0.79 0.31 24.82
N VAL A 138 0.24 1.47 24.44
CA VAL A 138 -0.01 1.83 23.04
C VAL A 138 1.30 2.35 22.47
N VAL A 139 1.78 1.71 21.41
CA VAL A 139 3.00 2.11 20.71
C VAL A 139 2.59 2.89 19.47
N ASP A 140 3.05 4.14 19.36
CA ASP A 140 2.96 4.86 18.09
C ASP A 140 4.05 4.33 17.16
N LEU A 141 3.64 3.46 16.22
CA LEU A 141 4.52 2.94 15.19
C LEU A 141 4.66 3.98 14.08
N VAL A 142 5.64 4.87 14.22
CA VAL A 142 6.05 5.79 13.16
C VAL A 142 7.12 5.10 12.32
N GLY A 143 6.71 4.48 11.22
CA GLY A 143 7.58 3.82 10.26
C GLY A 143 7.44 4.38 8.84
N PRO A 144 8.42 4.17 7.95
CA PRO A 144 8.17 4.30 6.51
C PRO A 144 7.01 3.39 6.08
N GLU A 145 6.43 3.60 4.90
CA GLU A 145 5.34 2.75 4.36
C GLU A 145 5.76 1.29 4.05
N THR A 146 6.95 0.87 4.52
CA THR A 146 7.48 -0.49 4.46
C THR A 146 7.35 -1.16 5.83
N LEU A 147 7.28 -2.49 5.83
CA LEU A 147 7.26 -3.28 7.07
C LEU A 147 8.38 -2.85 8.02
N LEU A 148 8.00 -2.63 9.28
CA LEU A 148 8.95 -2.30 10.34
C LEU A 148 9.84 -3.50 10.63
N ASP A 149 11.12 -3.23 10.84
CA ASP A 149 12.11 -4.23 11.22
C ASP A 149 11.83 -4.76 12.63
N ASP A 150 11.87 -6.08 12.79
CA ASP A 150 11.61 -6.79 14.05
C ASP A 150 12.51 -6.27 15.19
N GLU A 151 13.76 -5.89 14.91
CA GLU A 151 14.71 -5.37 15.90
C GLU A 151 14.26 -3.99 16.44
N VAL A 152 13.66 -3.16 15.58
CA VAL A 152 13.13 -1.85 15.97
C VAL A 152 11.90 -2.02 16.86
N VAL A 153 11.03 -2.98 16.51
CA VAL A 153 9.82 -3.31 17.28
C VAL A 153 10.20 -3.84 18.66
N GLU A 154 11.11 -4.81 18.73
CA GLU A 154 11.61 -5.37 20.00
C GLU A 154 12.22 -4.30 20.91
N ARG A 155 13.09 -3.44 20.36
CA ARG A 155 13.73 -2.37 21.14
C ARG A 155 12.72 -1.39 21.75
N GLN A 156 11.64 -1.07 21.04
CA GLN A 156 10.59 -0.20 21.58
C GLN A 156 9.77 -0.89 22.67
N LEU A 157 9.40 -2.17 22.46
CA LEU A 157 8.68 -2.96 23.47
C LEU A 157 9.50 -3.09 24.75
N GLU A 158 10.81 -3.32 24.65
CA GLU A 158 11.71 -3.37 25.81
C GLU A 158 11.89 -2.02 26.50
N ALA A 159 11.92 -0.91 25.75
CA ALA A 159 12.01 0.43 26.33
C ALA A 159 10.78 0.74 27.19
N MET A 160 9.58 0.32 26.77
CA MET A 160 8.35 0.53 27.53
C MET A 160 8.14 -0.50 28.65
N GLY A 161 8.74 -1.69 28.54
CA GLY A 161 8.71 -2.71 29.59
C GLY A 161 9.54 -2.37 30.85
N ARG A 162 10.37 -1.32 30.81
CA ARG A 162 11.30 -0.94 31.89
C ARG A 162 10.75 0.06 32.92
N GLU A 163 9.53 0.59 32.77
CA GLU A 163 8.89 1.48 33.76
C GLU A 163 7.82 0.77 34.61
N ARG A 164 8.18 -0.38 35.23
CA ARG A 164 7.30 -1.09 36.16
C ARG A 164 7.65 -0.85 37.62
#